data_AF-A0A7G2IK38-F1
#
_entry.id   AF-A0A7G2IK38-F1
#
_cell.length_a   1.000
_cell.length_b   1.000
_cell.length_c   1.000
_cell.angle_alpha   90.00
_cell.angle_beta   90.00
_cell.angle_gamma   90.00
#
_symmetry.space_group_name_H-M   'P 1'
#
loop_
_entity.id
_entity.type
_entity.pdbx_description
1 polymer ?
#
loop_
_entity_poly.entity_id
_entity_poly.type
_entity_poly.pdbx_seq_one_letter_code
_entity_poly.pdbx_strand_id
1 'polypeptide(L)'
;MGLYEENGIRINREPFGPLTGTLIPPFMSHSVAIIEGLLALEQGVKSITVGYGQVGSLTQDIAAIQALRELSHEYFHNHGFDDYELSTVFHQWMGGFPEDEAKAFSVIAWGAAVAGMSGATKVITKSPHEAFGIPTAAANVQGLKASRQMLNMVSDQKFPQCAAVEQEVDLIKSEVRAVLKKVFELGNGDIARGTVLAFEAGVLDVPFAPAACNAGKILPVRDNTGAIRILEAGAVPLPKDILALHHDYVAERAHFEGRKPSFQMVIDDINAVSHSKLIGRP
;
A
#
# COMPACT_ATOMS: atom_id res chain seq x y z
N MET A 1 -21.17 8.40 12.55
CA MET A 1 -21.25 7.57 11.33
C MET A 1 -22.14 6.38 11.58
N GLY A 2 -21.88 5.54 12.60
CA GLY A 2 -22.86 4.54 13.07
C GLY A 2 -24.23 5.14 13.40
N LEU A 3 -24.28 6.31 14.04
CA LEU A 3 -25.56 7.01 14.26
C LEU A 3 -26.33 7.32 12.96
N TYR A 4 -25.66 7.66 11.86
CA TYR A 4 -26.36 7.89 10.59
C TYR A 4 -26.89 6.57 10.02
N GLU A 5 -26.09 5.52 10.12
CA GLU A 5 -26.45 4.17 9.70
C GLU A 5 -27.68 3.63 10.45
N GLU A 6 -27.74 3.82 11.77
CA GLU A 6 -28.89 3.49 12.62
C GLU A 6 -30.18 4.21 12.20
N ASN A 7 -30.03 5.38 11.55
CA ASN A 7 -31.13 6.15 10.99
C ASN A 7 -31.36 5.87 9.49
N GLY A 8 -30.79 4.79 8.96
CA GLY A 8 -30.96 4.36 7.57
C GLY A 8 -30.17 5.19 6.54
N ILE A 9 -29.16 5.95 6.98
CA ILE A 9 -28.31 6.77 6.11
C ILE A 9 -26.92 6.13 6.00
N ARG A 10 -26.67 5.47 4.87
CA ARG A 10 -25.38 4.83 4.56
C ARG A 10 -24.33 5.88 4.19
N ILE A 11 -23.19 5.89 4.89
CA ILE A 11 -22.07 6.79 4.58
C ILE A 11 -20.74 6.03 4.58
N ASN A 12 -20.00 6.10 3.47
CA ASN A 12 -18.71 5.42 3.30
C ASN A 12 -17.60 6.00 4.19
N ARG A 13 -16.69 5.14 4.65
CA ARG A 13 -15.42 5.50 5.28
C ARG A 13 -14.24 4.91 4.53
N GLU A 14 -13.14 5.64 4.48
CA GLU A 14 -11.96 5.24 3.73
C GLU A 14 -10.69 5.46 4.56
N PRO A 15 -10.19 4.39 5.21
CA PRO A 15 -8.82 4.30 5.69
C PRO A 15 -7.79 4.76 4.64
N PHE A 16 -6.84 5.61 5.03
CA PHE A 16 -5.87 6.19 4.08
C PHE A 16 -4.66 5.28 3.89
N GLY A 17 -4.82 4.28 3.02
CA GLY A 17 -3.83 3.24 2.76
C GLY A 17 -2.41 3.65 2.35
N PRO A 18 -2.19 4.72 1.56
CA PRO A 18 -0.83 5.07 1.14
C PRO A 18 0.10 5.56 2.25
N LEU A 19 -0.43 5.96 3.41
CA LEU A 19 0.35 6.48 4.54
C LEU A 19 1.28 7.63 4.10
N THR A 20 2.61 7.48 4.24
CA THR A 20 3.58 8.51 3.83
C THR A 20 3.83 8.57 2.33
N GLY A 21 3.26 7.63 1.55
CA GLY A 21 3.43 7.55 0.10
C GLY A 21 4.84 7.15 -0.36
N THR A 22 5.74 6.81 0.58
CA THR A 22 7.16 6.62 0.30
C THR A 22 7.62 5.22 0.67
N LEU A 23 7.70 4.35 -0.34
CA LEU A 23 8.21 2.98 -0.22
C LEU A 23 7.53 2.14 0.87
N ILE A 24 6.23 2.35 1.11
CA ILE A 24 5.48 1.58 2.11
C ILE A 24 5.37 0.11 1.68
N PRO A 25 5.89 -0.86 2.45
CA PRO A 25 5.65 -2.27 2.19
C PRO A 25 4.15 -2.60 2.24
N PRO A 26 3.60 -3.39 1.29
CA PRO A 26 2.16 -3.66 1.25
C PRO A 26 1.59 -4.16 2.59
N PHE A 27 2.29 -5.06 3.28
CA PHE A 27 1.78 -5.60 4.55
C PHE A 27 1.61 -4.55 5.66
N MET A 28 2.45 -3.51 5.68
CA MET A 28 2.33 -2.44 6.68
C MET A 28 1.13 -1.55 6.37
N SER A 29 0.94 -1.19 5.09
CA SER A 29 -0.26 -0.49 4.61
C SER A 29 -1.53 -1.26 4.98
N HIS A 30 -1.57 -2.55 4.70
CA HIS A 30 -2.73 -3.40 4.93
C HIS A 30 -3.02 -3.58 6.43
N SER A 31 -1.98 -3.76 7.24
CA SER A 31 -2.14 -3.89 8.70
C SER A 31 -2.82 -2.64 9.28
N VAL A 32 -2.40 -1.44 8.87
CA VAL A 32 -3.04 -0.19 9.30
C VAL A 32 -4.48 -0.10 8.77
N ALA A 33 -4.71 -0.38 7.49
CA ALA A 33 -6.05 -0.30 6.89
C ALA A 33 -7.06 -1.26 7.54
N ILE A 34 -6.64 -2.48 7.91
CA ILE A 34 -7.48 -3.47 8.59
C ILE A 34 -7.79 -3.03 10.03
N ILE A 35 -6.79 -2.51 10.76
CA ILE A 35 -7.00 -1.94 12.10
C ILE A 35 -8.04 -0.81 12.03
N GLU A 36 -7.85 0.16 11.13
CA GLU A 36 -8.79 1.28 10.97
C GLU A 36 -10.19 0.80 10.56
N GLY A 37 -10.27 -0.24 9.72
CA GLY A 37 -11.53 -0.87 9.34
C GLY A 37 -12.26 -1.51 10.51
N LEU A 38 -11.57 -2.33 11.32
CA LEU A 38 -12.14 -2.95 12.52
C LEU A 38 -12.65 -1.90 13.52
N LEU A 39 -11.84 -0.86 13.77
CA LEU A 39 -12.22 0.25 14.65
C LEU A 39 -13.46 1.00 14.11
N ALA A 40 -13.57 1.16 12.79
CA ALA A 40 -14.74 1.81 12.19
C ALA A 40 -16.00 0.94 12.31
N LEU A 41 -15.90 -0.36 12.03
CA LEU A 41 -17.00 -1.32 12.13
C LEU A 41 -17.54 -1.41 13.56
N GLU A 42 -16.65 -1.43 14.56
CA GLU A 42 -17.01 -1.41 15.98
C GLU A 42 -17.86 -0.18 16.34
N GLN A 43 -17.65 0.93 15.64
CA GLN A 43 -18.41 2.18 15.82
C GLN A 43 -19.65 2.28 14.92
N GLY A 44 -20.10 1.16 14.36
CA GLY A 44 -21.33 1.03 13.57
C GLY A 44 -21.20 1.49 12.11
N VAL A 45 -19.99 1.71 11.59
CA VAL A 45 -19.81 1.95 10.15
C VAL A 45 -20.15 0.68 9.39
N LYS A 46 -20.77 0.83 8.20
CA LYS A 46 -21.18 -0.32 7.37
C LYS A 46 -20.77 -0.23 5.91
N SER A 47 -20.14 0.86 5.48
CA SER A 47 -19.60 1.00 4.12
C SER A 47 -18.16 1.47 4.23
N ILE A 48 -17.22 0.63 3.79
CA ILE A 48 -15.79 0.83 3.98
C ILE A 48 -15.04 0.64 2.66
N THR A 49 -14.14 1.56 2.35
CA THR A 49 -13.16 1.45 1.26
C THR A 49 -11.76 1.33 1.86
N VAL A 50 -11.15 0.15 1.80
CA VAL A 50 -9.75 -0.03 2.22
C VAL A 50 -8.80 0.37 1.10
N GLY A 51 -7.75 1.13 1.43
CA GLY A 51 -6.85 1.73 0.46
C GLY A 51 -5.48 1.09 0.35
N TYR A 52 -4.86 1.27 -0.81
CA TYR A 52 -3.47 0.90 -1.09
C TYR A 52 -2.82 1.95 -2.01
N GLY A 53 -1.56 2.28 -1.76
CA GLY A 53 -0.77 3.18 -2.58
C GLY A 53 0.15 2.41 -3.53
N GLN A 54 0.13 2.77 -4.81
CA GLN A 54 0.99 2.16 -5.83
C GLN A 54 2.46 2.17 -5.42
N VAL A 55 3.10 1.00 -5.46
CA VAL A 55 4.55 0.87 -5.32
C VAL A 55 5.27 0.74 -6.65
N GLY A 56 4.56 0.34 -7.71
CA GLY A 56 4.98 0.43 -9.11
C GLY A 56 5.37 -0.90 -9.76
N SER A 57 5.64 -1.95 -8.97
CA SER A 57 5.79 -3.31 -9.48
C SER A 57 4.42 -3.91 -9.77
N LEU A 58 4.18 -4.29 -11.02
CA LEU A 58 2.89 -4.81 -11.48
C LEU A 58 2.42 -5.98 -10.63
N THR A 59 3.24 -7.02 -10.49
CA THR A 59 2.90 -8.23 -9.72
C THR A 59 2.54 -7.88 -8.28
N GLN A 60 3.35 -7.05 -7.62
CA GLN A 60 3.13 -6.68 -6.22
C GLN A 60 1.91 -5.78 -6.04
N ASP A 61 1.67 -4.83 -6.92
CA ASP A 61 0.50 -3.95 -6.86
C ASP A 61 -0.81 -4.73 -7.07
N ILE A 62 -0.83 -5.69 -8.01
CA ILE A 62 -1.98 -6.60 -8.21
C ILE A 62 -2.18 -7.46 -6.96
N ALA A 63 -1.12 -8.10 -6.47
CA ALA A 63 -1.16 -8.95 -5.28
C ALA A 63 -1.61 -8.18 -4.03
N ALA A 64 -1.17 -6.93 -3.88
CA ALA A 64 -1.53 -6.07 -2.76
C ALA A 64 -3.05 -5.81 -2.71
N ILE A 65 -3.69 -5.47 -3.83
CA ILE A 65 -5.15 -5.25 -3.85
C ILE A 65 -5.93 -6.54 -3.55
N GLN A 66 -5.49 -7.68 -4.11
CA GLN A 66 -6.11 -8.98 -3.83
C GLN A 66 -5.99 -9.34 -2.35
N ALA A 67 -4.77 -9.31 -1.80
CA ALA A 67 -4.52 -9.60 -0.40
C ALA A 67 -5.27 -8.66 0.55
N LEU A 68 -5.30 -7.35 0.26
CA LEU A 68 -6.01 -6.37 1.09
C LEU A 68 -7.50 -6.69 1.20
N ARG A 69 -8.15 -6.99 0.07
CA ARG A 69 -9.58 -7.34 0.03
C ARG A 69 -9.86 -8.60 0.83
N GLU A 70 -9.07 -9.66 0.60
CA GLU A 70 -9.28 -10.95 1.23
C GLU A 70 -9.01 -10.89 2.74
N LEU A 71 -7.91 -10.25 3.16
CA LEU A 71 -7.59 -10.06 4.57
C LEU A 71 -8.63 -9.17 5.27
N SER A 72 -9.11 -8.12 4.63
CA SER A 72 -10.15 -7.27 5.23
C SER A 72 -11.42 -8.08 5.49
N HIS A 73 -11.88 -8.87 4.50
CA HIS A 73 -13.01 -9.78 4.72
C HIS A 73 -12.73 -10.80 5.84
N GLU A 74 -11.58 -11.48 5.80
CA GLU A 74 -11.16 -12.46 6.82
C GLU A 74 -11.21 -11.86 8.23
N TYR A 75 -10.55 -10.72 8.45
CA TYR A 75 -10.49 -10.09 9.77
C TYR A 75 -11.83 -9.54 10.21
N PHE A 76 -12.62 -8.91 9.33
CA PHE A 76 -13.91 -8.34 9.72
C PHE A 76 -14.91 -9.46 10.11
N HIS A 77 -15.00 -10.52 9.31
CA HIS A 77 -15.85 -11.67 9.64
C HIS A 77 -15.41 -12.38 10.92
N ASN A 78 -14.10 -12.60 11.10
CA ASN A 78 -13.57 -13.25 12.32
C ASN A 78 -13.86 -12.46 13.60
N HIS A 79 -14.18 -11.15 13.49
CA HIS A 79 -14.56 -10.30 14.61
C HIS A 79 -16.09 -10.07 14.71
N GLY A 80 -16.88 -10.87 14.00
CA GLY A 80 -18.35 -10.86 14.11
C GLY A 80 -19.05 -9.79 13.28
N PHE A 81 -18.35 -9.15 12.35
CA PHE A 81 -18.96 -8.24 11.40
C PHE A 81 -19.36 -9.01 10.14
N ASP A 82 -20.66 -9.19 9.90
CA ASP A 82 -21.18 -9.89 8.71
C ASP A 82 -22.02 -8.99 7.79
N ASP A 83 -22.45 -7.84 8.30
CA ASP A 83 -23.21 -6.85 7.57
C ASP A 83 -22.34 -5.61 7.37
N TYR A 84 -21.64 -5.56 6.23
CA TYR A 84 -20.89 -4.40 5.74
C TYR A 84 -20.70 -4.50 4.22
N GLU A 85 -20.51 -3.35 3.58
CA GLU A 85 -20.04 -3.22 2.21
C GLU A 85 -18.55 -2.91 2.21
N LEU A 86 -17.76 -3.74 1.51
CA LEU A 86 -16.34 -3.51 1.32
C LEU A 86 -16.02 -3.16 -0.13
N SER A 87 -15.23 -2.11 -0.29
CA SER A 87 -14.64 -1.70 -1.56
C SER A 87 -13.13 -1.48 -1.38
N THR A 88 -12.43 -1.33 -2.50
CA THR A 88 -10.97 -1.11 -2.52
C THR A 88 -10.63 0.15 -3.29
N VAL A 89 -9.67 0.93 -2.82
CA VAL A 89 -9.14 2.09 -3.53
C VAL A 89 -7.65 1.92 -3.83
N PHE A 90 -7.29 2.15 -5.09
CA PHE A 90 -5.91 2.21 -5.54
C PHE A 90 -5.51 3.68 -5.72
N HIS A 91 -4.51 4.13 -4.99
CA HIS A 91 -3.92 5.45 -5.23
C HIS A 91 -2.81 5.30 -6.24
N GLN A 92 -2.89 6.04 -7.35
CA GLN A 92 -1.74 6.20 -8.24
C GLN A 92 -0.54 6.72 -7.45
N TRP A 93 0.66 6.50 -8.01
CA TRP A 93 1.96 6.84 -7.40
C TRP A 93 1.90 8.04 -6.45
N MET A 94 2.31 7.85 -5.20
CA MET A 94 2.21 8.87 -4.15
C MET A 94 3.56 9.52 -3.81
N GLY A 95 4.66 9.03 -4.41
CA GLY A 95 5.99 9.60 -4.26
C GLY A 95 6.26 10.75 -5.25
N GLY A 96 7.54 11.13 -5.38
CA GLY A 96 7.96 12.21 -6.29
C GLY A 96 7.60 11.94 -7.75
N PHE A 97 7.10 12.97 -8.44
CA PHE A 97 6.75 12.92 -9.86
C PHE A 97 7.84 13.54 -10.73
N PRO A 98 7.94 13.13 -12.02
CA PRO A 98 8.73 13.86 -13.00
C PRO A 98 8.08 15.22 -13.30
N GLU A 99 8.91 16.25 -13.50
CA GLU A 99 8.47 17.61 -13.85
C GLU A 99 7.89 17.72 -15.27
N ASP A 100 8.38 16.88 -16.19
CA ASP A 100 7.87 16.82 -17.55
C ASP A 100 6.47 16.19 -17.58
N GLU A 101 5.50 16.91 -18.14
CA GLU A 101 4.10 16.46 -18.14
C GLU A 101 3.88 15.15 -18.89
N ALA A 102 4.59 14.90 -20.00
CA ALA A 102 4.42 13.66 -20.76
C ALA A 102 4.90 12.45 -19.94
N LYS A 103 5.99 12.62 -19.19
CA LYS A 103 6.45 11.62 -18.22
C LYS A 103 5.46 11.48 -17.05
N ALA A 104 4.89 12.56 -16.55
CA ALA A 104 3.87 12.51 -15.50
C ALA A 104 2.62 11.75 -15.96
N PHE A 105 2.16 11.99 -17.20
CA PHE A 105 1.06 11.23 -17.81
C PHE A 105 1.39 9.74 -17.94
N SER A 106 2.64 9.37 -18.19
CA SER A 106 3.06 7.96 -18.23
C SER A 106 2.90 7.29 -16.86
N VAL A 107 3.25 7.99 -15.76
CA VAL A 107 3.03 7.50 -14.39
C VAL A 107 1.53 7.39 -14.07
N ILE A 108 0.74 8.39 -14.43
CA ILE A 108 -0.73 8.41 -14.25
C ILE A 108 -1.37 7.24 -15.01
N ALA A 109 -1.04 7.07 -16.29
CA ALA A 109 -1.57 6.02 -17.13
C ALA A 109 -1.15 4.63 -16.60
N TRP A 110 0.10 4.46 -16.17
CA TRP A 110 0.55 3.22 -15.55
C TRP A 110 -0.28 2.88 -14.31
N GLY A 111 -0.44 3.81 -13.37
CA GLY A 111 -1.25 3.60 -12.18
C GLY A 111 -2.73 3.29 -12.50
N ALA A 112 -3.31 3.94 -13.52
CA ALA A 112 -4.67 3.63 -13.96
C ALA A 112 -4.80 2.22 -14.56
N ALA A 113 -3.81 1.78 -15.37
CA ALA A 113 -3.79 0.44 -15.93
C ALA A 113 -3.74 -0.61 -14.82
N VAL A 114 -2.79 -0.49 -13.89
CA VAL A 114 -2.65 -1.42 -12.75
C VAL A 114 -3.90 -1.44 -11.88
N ALA A 115 -4.47 -0.28 -11.57
CA ALA A 115 -5.72 -0.19 -10.80
C ALA A 115 -6.86 -0.96 -11.47
N GLY A 116 -7.08 -0.76 -12.78
CA GLY A 116 -8.11 -1.46 -13.54
C GLY A 116 -7.88 -2.98 -13.58
N MET A 117 -6.65 -3.40 -13.88
CA MET A 117 -6.28 -4.82 -13.97
C MET A 117 -6.33 -5.55 -12.61
N SER A 118 -6.09 -4.84 -11.50
CA SER A 118 -6.18 -5.38 -10.12
C SER A 118 -7.63 -5.63 -9.67
N GLY A 119 -8.59 -5.03 -10.38
CA GLY A 119 -10.00 -5.03 -9.97
C GLY A 119 -10.27 -4.11 -8.78
N ALA A 120 -9.49 -3.05 -8.57
CA ALA A 120 -9.80 -2.02 -7.58
C ALA A 120 -11.16 -1.37 -7.88
N THR A 121 -11.93 -1.06 -6.83
CA THR A 121 -13.27 -0.47 -6.98
C THR A 121 -13.18 1.01 -7.36
N LYS A 122 -12.15 1.70 -6.87
CA LYS A 122 -11.90 3.13 -7.08
C LYS A 122 -10.42 3.38 -7.36
N VAL A 123 -10.11 4.40 -8.15
CA VAL A 123 -8.75 4.93 -8.30
C VAL A 123 -8.69 6.39 -7.88
N ILE A 124 -7.68 6.78 -7.12
CA ILE A 124 -7.36 8.19 -6.89
C ILE A 124 -6.37 8.64 -7.97
N THR A 125 -6.81 9.60 -8.78
CA THR A 125 -6.04 10.10 -9.92
C THR A 125 -5.07 11.19 -9.51
N LYS A 126 -3.91 11.21 -10.17
CA LYS A 126 -2.90 12.26 -10.08
C LYS A 126 -3.00 13.22 -11.26
N SER A 127 -2.25 14.31 -11.18
CA SER A 127 -2.21 15.37 -12.20
C SER A 127 -0.81 15.51 -12.79
N PRO A 128 -0.65 16.05 -14.01
CA PRO A 128 0.66 16.35 -14.56
C PRO A 128 1.43 17.42 -13.76
N HIS A 129 0.76 18.15 -12.86
CA HIS A 129 1.36 19.19 -12.03
C HIS A 129 1.91 18.69 -10.68
N GLU A 130 1.90 17.37 -10.42
CA GLU A 130 2.22 16.81 -9.10
C GLU A 130 3.61 17.19 -8.58
N ALA A 131 4.60 17.40 -9.47
CA ALA A 131 5.95 17.83 -9.09
C ALA A 131 6.03 19.30 -8.62
N PHE A 132 5.04 20.13 -8.96
CA PHE A 132 5.08 21.58 -8.73
C PHE A 132 4.17 22.04 -7.58
N GLY A 133 3.10 21.30 -7.29
CA GLY A 133 2.17 21.61 -6.19
C GLY A 133 0.71 21.30 -6.52
N ILE A 134 -0.21 22.03 -5.88
CA ILE A 134 -1.65 21.84 -6.08
C ILE A 134 -2.00 22.10 -7.56
N PRO A 135 -2.67 21.16 -8.26
CA PRO A 135 -2.98 21.34 -9.67
C PRO A 135 -3.99 22.45 -9.92
N THR A 136 -3.89 23.06 -11.10
CA THR A 136 -5.01 23.84 -11.64
C THR A 136 -6.19 22.91 -11.95
N ALA A 137 -7.41 23.47 -12.01
CA ALA A 137 -8.58 22.69 -12.41
C ALA A 137 -8.40 22.02 -13.80
N ALA A 138 -7.74 22.71 -14.74
CA ALA A 138 -7.46 22.17 -16.07
C ALA A 138 -6.49 20.96 -16.04
N ALA A 139 -5.39 21.06 -15.29
CA ALA A 139 -4.43 19.98 -15.12
C ALA A 139 -5.07 18.76 -14.43
N ASN A 140 -5.90 19.00 -13.41
CA ASN A 140 -6.64 17.94 -12.74
C ASN A 140 -7.61 17.22 -13.70
N VAL A 141 -8.35 17.97 -14.53
CA VAL A 141 -9.22 17.41 -15.57
C VAL A 141 -8.43 16.56 -16.58
N GLN A 142 -7.21 16.96 -16.95
CA GLN A 142 -6.37 16.15 -17.84
C GLN A 142 -5.97 14.82 -17.19
N GLY A 143 -5.56 14.82 -15.92
CA GLY A 143 -5.26 13.61 -15.16
C GLY A 143 -6.45 12.64 -15.06
N LEU A 144 -7.65 13.18 -14.81
CA LEU A 144 -8.91 12.42 -14.82
C LEU A 144 -9.20 11.81 -16.21
N LYS A 145 -9.05 12.59 -17.28
CA LYS A 145 -9.27 12.12 -18.65
C LYS A 145 -8.29 11.01 -19.05
N ALA A 146 -7.00 11.17 -18.73
CA ALA A 146 -5.98 10.18 -19.00
C ALA A 146 -6.25 8.87 -18.24
N SER A 147 -6.52 8.97 -16.95
CA SER A 147 -6.86 7.81 -16.10
C SER A 147 -8.11 7.09 -16.61
N ARG A 148 -9.19 7.83 -16.93
CA ARG A 148 -10.43 7.24 -17.47
C ARG A 148 -10.20 6.56 -18.80
N GLN A 149 -9.43 7.16 -19.71
CA GLN A 149 -9.11 6.55 -20.99
C GLN A 149 -8.38 5.22 -20.80
N MET A 150 -7.37 5.18 -19.92
CA MET A 150 -6.63 3.96 -19.66
C MET A 150 -7.50 2.89 -19.00
N LEU A 151 -8.33 3.25 -18.00
CA LEU A 151 -9.28 2.33 -17.38
C LEU A 151 -10.23 1.69 -18.41
N ASN A 152 -10.74 2.47 -19.37
CA ASN A 152 -11.59 1.96 -20.45
C ASN A 152 -10.83 0.97 -21.36
N MET A 153 -9.52 1.15 -21.55
CA MET A 153 -8.71 0.23 -22.36
C MET A 153 -8.46 -1.11 -21.66
N VAL A 154 -8.42 -1.13 -20.33
CA VAL A 154 -8.13 -2.32 -19.54
C VAL A 154 -9.35 -2.90 -18.82
N SER A 155 -10.56 -2.37 -19.03
CA SER A 155 -11.77 -2.76 -18.29
C SER A 155 -12.08 -4.26 -18.37
N ASP A 156 -11.82 -4.87 -19.53
CA ASP A 156 -12.02 -6.30 -19.78
C ASP A 156 -10.73 -7.13 -19.59
N GLN A 157 -9.65 -6.49 -19.16
CA GLN A 157 -8.32 -7.09 -19.03
C GLN A 157 -7.93 -7.31 -17.56
N LYS A 158 -8.74 -8.09 -16.83
CA LYS A 158 -8.35 -8.53 -15.48
C LYS A 158 -6.98 -9.21 -15.55
N PHE A 159 -6.10 -8.91 -14.59
CA PHE A 159 -4.78 -9.53 -14.57
C PHE A 159 -4.93 -11.05 -14.43
N PRO A 160 -4.28 -11.85 -15.30
CA PRO A 160 -4.43 -13.30 -15.25
C PRO A 160 -3.80 -13.86 -13.99
N GLN A 161 -4.45 -14.87 -13.40
CA GLN A 161 -3.87 -15.59 -12.28
C GLN A 161 -2.58 -16.28 -12.70
N CYS A 162 -1.52 -16.09 -11.93
CA CYS A 162 -0.23 -16.75 -12.16
C CYS A 162 0.52 -16.97 -10.85
N ALA A 163 1.45 -17.93 -10.85
CA ALA A 163 2.19 -18.33 -9.67
C ALA A 163 2.93 -17.16 -8.99
N ALA A 164 3.43 -16.20 -9.76
CA ALA A 164 4.13 -15.04 -9.22
C ALA A 164 3.21 -14.11 -8.40
N VAL A 165 1.97 -13.90 -8.85
CA VAL A 165 0.98 -13.14 -8.07
C VAL A 165 0.54 -13.93 -6.85
N GLU A 166 0.31 -15.24 -6.98
CA GLU A 166 -0.08 -16.10 -5.85
C GLU A 166 0.96 -16.09 -4.73
N GLN A 167 2.23 -16.27 -5.07
CA GLN A 167 3.33 -16.23 -4.13
C GLN A 167 3.44 -14.88 -3.41
N GLU A 168 3.26 -13.78 -4.15
CA GLU A 168 3.31 -12.43 -3.58
C GLU A 168 2.08 -12.16 -2.69
N VAL A 169 0.88 -12.64 -3.06
CA VAL A 169 -0.32 -12.58 -2.21
C VAL A 169 -0.09 -13.33 -0.89
N ASP A 170 0.44 -14.55 -0.96
CA ASP A 170 0.69 -15.39 0.22
C ASP A 170 1.76 -14.79 1.13
N LEU A 171 2.80 -14.19 0.55
CA LEU A 171 3.82 -13.44 1.28
C LEU A 171 3.19 -12.27 2.04
N ILE A 172 2.46 -11.38 1.36
CA ILE A 172 1.80 -10.22 1.97
C ILE A 172 0.86 -10.66 3.09
N LYS A 173 0.05 -11.71 2.88
CA LYS A 173 -0.86 -12.23 3.90
C LYS A 173 -0.12 -12.74 5.13
N SER A 174 0.98 -13.46 4.93
CA SER A 174 1.76 -14.01 6.04
C SER A 174 2.37 -12.91 6.90
N GLU A 175 2.85 -11.84 6.27
CA GLU A 175 3.39 -10.66 6.94
C GLU A 175 2.32 -9.90 7.71
N VAL A 176 1.17 -9.62 7.08
CA VAL A 176 0.03 -8.94 7.75
C VAL A 176 -0.42 -9.74 8.98
N ARG A 177 -0.56 -11.06 8.84
CA ARG A 177 -0.97 -11.91 9.96
C ARG A 177 0.05 -11.88 11.09
N ALA A 178 1.35 -11.85 10.80
CA ALA A 178 2.38 -11.75 11.82
C ALA A 178 2.31 -10.42 12.59
N VAL A 179 2.13 -9.30 11.88
CA VAL A 179 1.94 -7.97 12.48
C VAL A 179 0.66 -7.93 13.31
N LEU A 180 -0.49 -8.23 12.73
CA LEU A 180 -1.79 -8.13 13.42
C LEU A 180 -1.88 -9.09 14.61
N LYS A 181 -1.33 -10.31 14.52
CA LYS A 181 -1.21 -11.22 15.67
C LYS A 181 -0.51 -10.52 16.83
N LYS A 182 0.60 -9.84 16.58
CA LYS A 182 1.35 -9.15 17.63
C LYS A 182 0.60 -7.94 18.18
N VAL A 183 -0.11 -7.19 17.33
CA VAL A 183 -0.97 -6.08 17.75
C VAL A 183 -2.06 -6.58 18.72
N PHE A 184 -2.76 -7.66 18.37
CA PHE A 184 -3.78 -8.27 19.26
C PHE A 184 -3.17 -8.82 20.56
N GLU A 185 -2.00 -9.45 20.50
CA GLU A 185 -1.28 -9.92 21.70
C GLU A 185 -0.97 -8.76 22.66
N LEU A 186 -0.44 -7.64 22.16
CA LEU A 186 -0.12 -6.47 22.98
C LEU A 186 -1.37 -5.86 23.61
N GLY A 187 -2.47 -5.84 22.85
CA GLY A 187 -3.77 -5.33 23.30
C GLY A 187 -4.54 -6.26 24.23
N ASN A 188 -4.09 -7.50 24.45
CA ASN A 188 -4.88 -8.57 25.07
C ASN A 188 -6.27 -8.72 24.42
N GLY A 189 -6.30 -8.69 23.09
CA GLY A 189 -7.53 -8.78 22.28
C GLY A 189 -8.20 -7.44 21.96
N ASP A 190 -7.89 -6.36 22.69
CA ASP A 190 -8.38 -5.02 22.34
C ASP A 190 -7.49 -4.42 21.24
N ILE A 191 -8.04 -4.29 20.03
CA ILE A 191 -7.28 -3.79 18.88
C ILE A 191 -6.87 -2.32 19.04
N ALA A 192 -7.69 -1.46 19.64
CA ALA A 192 -7.38 -0.05 19.82
C ALA A 192 -6.19 0.13 20.77
N ARG A 193 -6.23 -0.57 21.91
CA ARG A 193 -5.10 -0.62 22.85
C ARG A 193 -3.88 -1.27 22.22
N GLY A 194 -4.08 -2.36 21.49
CA GLY A 194 -3.02 -3.07 20.78
C GLY A 194 -2.28 -2.17 19.80
N THR A 195 -3.00 -1.32 19.05
CA THR A 195 -2.39 -0.36 18.11
C THR A 195 -1.48 0.64 18.81
N VAL A 196 -1.92 1.23 19.93
CA VAL A 196 -1.09 2.18 20.71
C VAL A 196 0.22 1.50 21.15
N LEU A 197 0.11 0.33 21.79
CA LEU A 197 1.25 -0.42 22.28
C LEU A 197 2.15 -0.93 21.14
N ALA A 198 1.58 -1.22 19.98
CA ALA A 198 2.32 -1.66 18.81
C ALA A 198 3.19 -0.56 18.20
N PHE A 199 2.72 0.70 18.18
CA PHE A 199 3.58 1.82 17.79
C PHE A 199 4.68 2.07 18.83
N GLU A 200 4.35 2.06 20.13
CA GLU A 200 5.34 2.20 21.21
C GLU A 200 6.44 1.13 21.16
N ALA A 201 6.08 -0.10 20.78
CA ALA A 201 7.01 -1.22 20.65
C ALA A 201 7.71 -1.31 19.27
N GLY A 202 7.33 -0.48 18.29
CA GLY A 202 7.84 -0.54 16.91
C GLY A 202 7.36 -1.76 16.10
N VAL A 203 6.29 -2.42 16.54
CA VAL A 203 5.59 -3.50 15.81
C VAL A 203 4.86 -2.93 14.59
N LEU A 204 4.21 -1.78 14.78
CA LEU A 204 3.76 -0.91 13.70
C LEU A 204 4.80 0.18 13.53
N ASP A 205 5.41 0.24 12.35
CA ASP A 205 6.42 1.23 12.01
C ASP A 205 6.22 1.64 10.56
N VAL A 206 5.89 2.91 10.34
CA VAL A 206 5.56 3.47 9.04
C VAL A 206 6.80 4.19 8.49
N PRO A 207 7.36 3.75 7.35
CA PRO A 207 8.52 4.38 6.74
C PRO A 207 8.34 5.90 6.59
N PHE A 208 9.33 6.66 7.07
CA PHE A 208 9.40 8.12 6.95
C PHE A 208 8.24 8.89 7.62
N ALA A 209 7.49 8.27 8.53
CA ALA A 209 6.44 8.97 9.25
C ALA A 209 7.03 10.01 10.21
N PRO A 210 6.50 11.26 10.23
CA PRO A 210 7.03 12.32 11.09
C PRO A 210 6.52 12.23 12.54
N ALA A 211 5.60 11.31 12.84
CA ALA A 211 4.99 11.20 14.15
C ALA A 211 6.01 10.72 15.20
N ALA A 212 6.04 11.40 16.36
CA ALA A 212 6.99 11.06 17.44
C ALA A 212 6.80 9.66 18.02
N CYS A 213 5.60 9.08 17.91
CA CYS A 213 5.32 7.70 18.32
C CYS A 213 5.82 6.65 17.32
N ASN A 214 6.23 7.04 16.11
CA ASN A 214 6.72 6.11 15.12
C ASN A 214 8.21 5.80 15.37
N ALA A 215 8.56 4.52 15.48
CA ALA A 215 9.93 4.11 15.81
C ALA A 215 10.96 4.50 14.73
N GLY A 216 10.57 4.49 13.46
CA GLY A 216 11.42 4.89 12.33
C GLY A 216 12.63 3.98 12.14
N LYS A 217 12.46 2.67 12.39
CA LYS A 217 13.50 1.63 12.32
C LYS A 217 13.31 0.67 11.16
N ILE A 218 12.09 0.52 10.64
CA ILE A 218 11.89 -0.20 9.39
C ILE A 218 12.49 0.60 8.23
N LEU A 219 13.32 -0.06 7.41
CA LEU A 219 13.86 0.49 6.18
C LEU A 219 13.42 -0.36 4.99
N PRO A 220 12.47 0.13 4.17
CA PRO A 220 12.10 -0.52 2.93
C PRO A 220 13.09 -0.18 1.81
N VAL A 221 13.21 -1.08 0.84
CA VAL A 221 14.02 -0.90 -0.38
C VAL A 221 13.40 -1.70 -1.52
N ARG A 222 13.66 -1.32 -2.77
CA ARG A 222 13.23 -2.14 -3.92
C ARG A 222 14.13 -3.35 -4.11
N ASP A 223 13.57 -4.48 -4.52
CA ASP A 223 14.32 -5.60 -5.09
C ASP A 223 14.68 -5.36 -6.57
N ASN A 224 15.27 -6.38 -7.19
CA ASN A 224 15.77 -6.30 -8.55
C ASN A 224 14.66 -6.12 -9.61
N THR A 225 13.42 -6.48 -9.26
CA THR A 225 12.23 -6.35 -10.11
C THR A 225 11.43 -5.08 -9.82
N GLY A 226 11.79 -4.37 -8.75
CA GLY A 226 11.16 -3.11 -8.34
C GLY A 226 10.06 -3.28 -7.30
N ALA A 227 9.82 -4.48 -6.78
CA ALA A 227 8.90 -4.69 -5.65
C ALA A 227 9.55 -4.20 -4.34
N ILE A 228 8.75 -3.68 -3.42
CA ILE A 228 9.20 -3.21 -2.12
C ILE A 228 9.45 -4.40 -1.20
N ARG A 229 10.65 -4.43 -0.63
CA ARG A 229 11.17 -5.42 0.32
C ARG A 229 11.76 -4.74 1.55
N ILE A 230 12.17 -5.56 2.52
CA ILE A 230 12.71 -5.09 3.79
C ILE A 230 14.23 -5.19 3.81
N LEU A 231 14.89 -4.03 3.93
CA LEU A 231 16.33 -3.95 4.21
C LEU A 231 16.58 -4.15 5.71
N GLU A 232 15.90 -3.36 6.55
CA GLU A 232 15.93 -3.47 8.00
C GLU A 232 14.51 -3.56 8.54
N ALA A 233 14.23 -4.54 9.40
CA ALA A 233 12.87 -4.76 9.93
C ALA A 233 12.59 -3.97 11.23
N GLY A 234 13.62 -3.46 11.92
CA GLY A 234 13.45 -2.91 13.26
C GLY A 234 12.82 -3.93 14.22
N ALA A 235 11.71 -3.53 14.86
CA ALA A 235 10.94 -4.39 15.77
C ALA A 235 9.68 -5.01 15.12
N VAL A 236 9.49 -4.82 13.80
CA VAL A 236 8.37 -5.41 13.07
C VAL A 236 8.48 -6.94 13.13
N PRO A 237 7.43 -7.66 13.57
CA PRO A 237 7.52 -9.07 13.95
C PRO A 237 7.44 -10.03 12.76
N LEU A 238 8.26 -9.81 11.74
CA LEU A 238 8.31 -10.69 10.57
C LEU A 238 8.90 -12.06 10.97
N PRO A 239 8.30 -13.19 10.52
CA PRO A 239 8.90 -14.51 10.65
C PRO A 239 10.32 -14.56 10.07
N LYS A 240 11.21 -15.34 10.68
CA LYS A 240 12.64 -15.35 10.32
C LYS A 240 12.90 -15.80 8.88
N ASP A 241 12.13 -16.78 8.42
CA ASP A 241 12.13 -17.29 7.06
C ASP A 241 11.64 -16.25 6.05
N ILE A 242 10.58 -15.50 6.39
CA ILE A 242 10.09 -14.38 5.57
C ILE A 242 11.13 -13.25 5.51
N LEU A 243 11.75 -12.88 6.63
CA LEU A 243 12.78 -11.85 6.64
C LEU A 243 14.02 -12.27 5.83
N ALA A 244 14.42 -13.55 5.91
CA ALA A 244 15.48 -14.09 5.06
C ALA A 244 15.12 -14.00 3.57
N LEU A 245 13.88 -14.29 3.20
CA LEU A 245 13.40 -14.15 1.83
C LEU A 245 13.50 -12.69 1.31
N HIS A 246 13.13 -11.70 2.14
CA HIS A 246 13.36 -10.28 1.79
C HIS A 246 14.83 -10.00 1.54
N HIS A 247 15.71 -10.50 2.40
CA HIS A 247 17.15 -10.32 2.25
C HIS A 247 17.70 -10.98 0.98
N ASP A 248 17.16 -12.13 0.58
CA ASP A 248 17.53 -12.79 -0.67
C ASP A 248 17.13 -11.95 -1.90
N TYR A 249 15.90 -11.39 -1.93
CA TYR A 249 15.47 -10.48 -3.01
C TYR A 249 16.33 -9.22 -3.11
N VAL A 250 16.72 -8.65 -1.97
CA VAL A 250 17.60 -7.48 -1.92
C VAL A 250 19.03 -7.85 -2.32
N ALA A 251 19.51 -9.03 -1.95
CA ALA A 251 20.82 -9.55 -2.34
C ALA A 251 20.92 -9.77 -3.85
N GLU A 252 19.84 -10.22 -4.51
CA GLU A 252 19.79 -10.34 -5.97
C GLU A 252 20.02 -8.99 -6.66
N ARG A 253 19.34 -7.93 -6.18
CA ARG A 253 19.55 -6.57 -6.68
C ARG A 253 20.99 -6.11 -6.47
N ALA A 254 21.53 -6.32 -5.27
CA ALA A 254 22.89 -5.94 -4.93
C ALA A 254 23.93 -6.63 -5.82
N HIS A 255 23.74 -7.92 -6.09
CA HIS A 255 24.56 -8.67 -7.03
C HIS A 255 24.50 -8.09 -8.44
N PHE A 256 23.29 -7.81 -8.94
CA PHE A 256 23.08 -7.22 -10.26
C PHE A 256 23.73 -5.83 -10.40
N GLU A 257 23.64 -4.99 -9.36
CA GLU A 257 24.19 -3.63 -9.36
C GLU A 257 25.68 -3.55 -9.00
N GLY A 258 26.31 -4.68 -8.64
CA GLY A 258 27.72 -4.70 -8.24
C GLY A 258 28.03 -3.87 -6.98
N ARG A 259 27.05 -3.68 -6.08
CA ARG A 259 27.19 -2.92 -4.84
C ARG A 259 26.48 -3.60 -3.68
N LYS A 260 26.87 -3.29 -2.43
CA LYS A 260 26.24 -3.88 -1.24
C LYS A 260 24.84 -3.30 -1.00
N PRO A 261 23.89 -4.09 -0.44
CA PRO A 261 22.66 -3.53 0.12
C PRO A 261 22.97 -2.42 1.12
N SER A 262 22.34 -1.26 0.96
CA SER A 262 22.64 -0.09 1.79
C SER A 262 21.51 0.92 1.78
N PHE A 263 21.53 1.83 2.77
CA PHE A 263 20.61 2.96 2.81
C PHE A 263 20.71 3.86 1.56
N GLN A 264 21.85 3.86 0.85
CA GLN A 264 21.95 4.58 -0.42
C GLN A 264 20.96 4.06 -1.46
N MET A 265 20.70 2.74 -1.53
CA MET A 265 19.67 2.20 -2.42
C MET A 265 18.28 2.77 -2.11
N VAL A 266 17.99 3.00 -0.82
CA VAL A 266 16.73 3.60 -0.37
C VAL A 266 16.62 5.04 -0.85
N ILE A 267 17.69 5.83 -0.69
CA ILE A 267 17.75 7.22 -1.20
C ILE A 267 17.57 7.25 -2.72
N ASP A 268 18.22 6.34 -3.45
CA ASP A 268 18.10 6.27 -4.90
C ASP A 268 16.66 5.91 -5.31
N ASP A 269 16.01 4.98 -4.61
CA ASP A 269 14.63 4.56 -4.88
C ASP A 269 13.60 5.66 -4.59
N ILE A 270 13.80 6.47 -3.54
CA ILE A 270 12.94 7.63 -3.23
C ILE A 270 12.92 8.62 -4.40
N ASN A 271 14.07 8.80 -5.06
CA ASN A 271 14.23 9.76 -6.15
C ASN A 271 14.00 9.16 -7.53
N ALA A 272 13.89 7.84 -7.68
CA ALA A 272 13.94 7.19 -8.99
C ALA A 272 12.84 7.67 -9.95
N VAL A 273 11.59 7.78 -9.47
CA VAL A 273 10.44 8.07 -10.35
C VAL A 273 10.45 9.50 -10.87
N SER A 274 10.88 10.48 -10.07
CA SER A 274 11.11 11.84 -10.56
C SER A 274 12.21 11.88 -11.63
N HIS A 275 13.17 10.96 -11.58
CA HIS A 275 14.19 10.72 -12.60
C HIS A 275 13.77 9.69 -13.66
N SER A 276 12.46 9.44 -13.81
CA SER A 276 11.87 8.60 -14.88
C SER A 276 12.25 7.12 -14.84
N LYS A 277 12.59 6.58 -13.66
CA LYS A 277 12.88 5.17 -13.43
C LYS A 277 12.09 4.66 -12.23
N LEU A 278 11.73 3.37 -12.21
CA LEU A 278 11.10 2.80 -11.01
C LEU A 278 12.14 2.49 -9.92
N ILE A 279 13.29 1.94 -10.34
CA ILE A 279 14.37 1.47 -9.47
C ILE A 279 15.53 2.46 -9.52
N GLY A 280 16.04 2.86 -8.36
CA GLY A 280 17.21 3.71 -8.22
C GLY A 280 18.50 2.95 -8.53
N ARG A 281 18.77 2.75 -9.82
CA ARG A 281 20.02 2.13 -10.30
C ARG A 281 21.18 3.14 -10.22
N PRO A 282 22.43 2.68 -9.97
CA PRO A 282 23.64 3.52 -10.05
C PRO A 282 23.85 4.20 -11.41
#